data_AF-A0A2D6E6Y6-F1
#
_entry.id   AF-A0A2D6E6Y6-F1
#
_cell.length_a   1.000
_cell.length_b   1.000
_cell.length_c   1.000
_cell.angle_alpha   90.00
_cell.angle_beta   90.00
_cell.angle_gamma   90.00
#
_symmetry.space_group_name_H-M   'P 1'
#
loop_
_entity.id
_entity.type
_entity.pdbx_description
1 polymer ?
#
loop_
_entity_poly.entity_id
_entity_poly.type
_entity_poly.pdbx_seq_one_letter_code
_entity_poly.pdbx_strand_id
1 'polypeptide(L)' 'MNYIIVKAKHLEKVNFSKVKQTSSKSLRYSLDKEWFLLKYEGDQPTFVYGITQDAIGLPEFSHEEILIILKGPEWNHRA' A
#
# COMPACT_ATOMS: atom_id res chain seq x y z
N MET A 1 1.96 3.09 -12.91
CA MET A 1 1.10 2.57 -11.81
C MET A 1 1.94 2.61 -10.56
N ASN A 2 1.45 3.29 -9.54
CA ASN A 2 2.20 3.55 -8.32
C ASN A 2 1.67 2.66 -7.21
N TYR A 3 2.60 2.19 -6.38
CA TYR A 3 2.32 1.29 -5.28
C TYR A 3 2.77 1.92 -3.99
N ILE A 4 1.97 1.78 -2.94
CA ILE A 4 2.33 2.22 -1.59
C ILE A 4 2.03 1.10 -0.61
N ILE A 5 2.79 1.07 0.47
CA ILE A 5 2.60 0.13 1.57
C ILE A 5 2.07 0.91 2.76
N VAL A 6 0.92 0.47 3.28
CA VAL A 6 0.21 1.13 4.37
C VAL A 6 0.05 0.15 5.52
N LYS A 7 0.11 0.63 6.77
CA LYS A 7 -0.18 -0.22 7.93
C LYS A 7 -1.68 -0.54 8.01
N ALA A 8 -2.01 -1.79 8.31
CA ALA A 8 -3.36 -2.31 8.51
C ALA A 8 -4.20 -1.46 9.48
N LYS A 9 -3.58 -0.88 10.51
CA LYS A 9 -4.25 0.03 11.46
C LYS A 9 -4.87 1.28 10.81
N HIS A 10 -4.39 1.67 9.64
CA HIS A 10 -4.86 2.86 8.90
C HIS A 10 -5.81 2.49 7.77
N LEU A 11 -6.22 1.23 7.66
CA LEU A 11 -7.17 0.75 6.64
C LEU A 11 -8.48 1.54 6.65
N GLU A 12 -8.97 1.92 7.83
CA GLU A 12 -10.19 2.72 7.97
C GLU A 12 -10.08 4.14 7.39
N LYS A 13 -8.86 4.65 7.24
CA LYS A 13 -8.59 5.95 6.62
C LYS A 13 -8.42 5.86 5.09
N VAL A 14 -8.36 4.64 4.53
CA VAL A 14 -8.12 4.44 3.09
C VAL A 14 -9.40 4.72 2.31
N ASN A 15 -9.29 5.61 1.34
CA ASN A 15 -10.38 5.86 0.40
C ASN A 15 -10.24 4.96 -0.84
N PHE A 16 -11.05 3.90 -0.90
CA PHE A 16 -11.05 2.94 -2.01
C PHE A 16 -11.43 3.56 -3.36
N SER A 17 -12.15 4.70 -3.39
CA SER A 17 -12.45 5.40 -4.65
C SER A 17 -11.24 6.10 -5.28
N LYS A 18 -10.14 6.25 -4.54
CA LYS A 18 -8.88 6.85 -5.02
C LYS A 18 -7.79 5.83 -5.34
N VAL A 19 -8.09 4.54 -5.18
CA VAL A 19 -7.16 3.44 -5.50
C VAL A 19 -7.85 2.45 -6.45
N LYS A 20 -7.09 1.48 -6.98
CA LYS A 20 -7.64 0.47 -7.89
C LYS A 20 -8.32 -0.70 -7.17
N GLN A 21 -8.16 -0.84 -5.85
CA GLN A 21 -8.81 -1.92 -5.11
C GLN A 21 -10.23 -1.55 -4.73
N THR A 22 -11.12 -2.52 -4.85
CA THR A 22 -12.55 -2.35 -4.61
C THR A 22 -12.94 -2.50 -3.14
N SER A 23 -12.14 -3.20 -2.33
CA SER A 23 -12.45 -3.49 -0.93
C SER A 23 -11.21 -3.94 -0.16
N SER A 24 -11.28 -3.89 1.17
CA SER A 24 -10.26 -4.39 2.09
C SER A 24 -9.92 -5.88 1.91
N LYS A 25 -10.87 -6.67 1.39
CA LYS A 25 -10.67 -8.09 1.05
C LYS A 25 -9.85 -8.32 -0.22
N SER A 26 -9.81 -7.33 -1.12
CA SER A 26 -9.01 -7.38 -2.35
C SER A 26 -7.57 -6.88 -2.15
N LEU A 27 -7.20 -6.55 -0.90
CA LEU A 27 -5.87 -6.08 -0.56
C LEU A 27 -4.92 -7.26 -0.37
N ARG A 28 -3.68 -7.06 -0.81
CA ARG A 28 -2.58 -7.97 -0.49
C ARG A 28 -1.97 -7.53 0.83
N TYR A 29 -2.00 -8.40 1.83
CA TYR A 29 -1.40 -8.18 3.14
C TYR A 29 0.01 -8.80 3.21
N SER A 30 0.85 -8.28 4.10
CA SER A 30 2.08 -8.92 4.52
C SER A 30 1.79 -10.21 5.29
N LEU A 31 2.80 -11.05 5.50
CA LEU A 31 2.63 -12.32 6.22
C LEU A 31 2.11 -12.10 7.65
N ASP A 32 2.62 -11.08 8.33
CA ASP A 32 2.19 -10.66 9.67
C ASP A 32 0.87 -9.87 9.68
N LYS A 33 0.29 -9.59 8.51
CA LYS A 33 -0.95 -8.79 8.33
C LYS A 33 -0.90 -7.38 8.91
N GLU A 34 0.27 -6.90 9.31
CA GLU A 34 0.48 -5.53 9.78
C GLU A 34 0.50 -4.51 8.65
N TRP A 35 0.80 -4.94 7.43
CA TRP A 35 0.96 -4.09 6.26
C TRP A 35 0.09 -4.59 5.12
N PHE A 36 -0.36 -3.66 4.27
CA PHE A 36 -1.05 -3.98 3.04
C PHE A 36 -0.62 -3.08 1.89
N LEU A 37 -0.75 -3.62 0.69
CA LEU A 37 -0.42 -2.95 -0.56
C LEU A 37 -1.62 -2.16 -1.09
N LEU A 38 -1.39 -0.91 -1.47
CA LEU A 38 -2.31 -0.16 -2.32
C LEU A 38 -1.71 0.18 -3.67
N LYS A 39 -2.54 0.13 -4.71
CA LYS A 39 -2.19 0.55 -6.06
C LYS A 39 -3.09 1.70 -6.51
N TYR A 40 -2.50 2.73 -7.10
CA TYR A 40 -3.23 3.86 -7.68
C TYR A 40 -2.56 4.33 -8.99
N GLU A 41 -3.18 5.33 -9.61
CA GLU A 41 -2.79 5.90 -10.89
C GLU A 41 -2.82 7.43 -10.77
N GLY A 42 -1.83 8.10 -11.34
CA GLY A 42 -1.60 9.53 -11.13
C GLY A 42 -0.88 9.82 -9.80
N ASP A 43 -1.19 10.98 -9.22
CA ASP A 43 -0.60 11.47 -7.97
C ASP A 43 -1.02 10.67 -6.74
N GLN A 44 -0.21 10.79 -5.68
CA GLN A 44 -0.46 10.11 -4.43
C GLN A 44 -1.80 10.55 -3.81
N PRO A 45 -2.65 9.60 -3.37
CA PRO A 45 -3.95 9.95 -2.83
C PRO A 45 -3.87 10.82 -1.57
N THR A 46 -4.75 11.81 -1.44
CA THR A 46 -4.71 12.77 -0.33
C THR A 46 -4.89 12.13 1.06
N PHE A 47 -5.56 10.97 1.14
CA PHE A 47 -5.70 10.24 2.40
C PHE A 47 -4.35 9.79 2.97
N VAL A 48 -3.33 9.63 2.12
CA VAL A 48 -1.98 9.22 2.55
C VAL A 48 -1.34 10.26 3.45
N TYR A 49 -1.47 11.55 3.12
CA TYR A 49 -0.99 12.64 3.98
C TYR A 49 -1.71 12.67 5.33
N GLY A 50 -2.99 12.27 5.38
CA GLY A 50 -3.74 12.11 6.62
C GLY A 50 -3.33 10.87 7.45
N ILE A 51 -2.65 9.90 6.83
CA ILE A 51 -2.08 8.74 7.52
C ILE A 51 -0.71 9.08 8.10
N THR A 52 0.15 9.73 7.32
CA THR A 52 1.51 10.10 7.75
C THR A 52 1.52 11.36 8.61
N GLN A 53 0.43 12.13 8.60
CA GLN A 53 0.31 13.44 9.25
C GLN A 53 1.41 14.42 8.80
N ASP A 54 1.85 14.28 7.55
CA ASP A 54 2.96 15.02 6.98
C ASP A 54 2.76 15.21 5.46
N ALA A 55 3.40 16.23 4.89
CA ALA A 55 3.28 16.59 3.48
C ALA A 55 4.10 15.71 2.51
N ILE A 56 4.99 14.86 3.02
CA ILE A 56 5.82 13.93 2.22
C ILE A 56 4.99 12.73 1.76
N GLY A 57 4.08 12.23 2.59
CA GLY A 57 3.29 11.04 2.31
C GLY A 57 4.07 9.74 2.51
N LEU A 58 3.68 8.68 1.79
CA LEU A 58 4.29 7.34 1.91
C LEU A 58 5.26 7.06 0.75
N PRO A 59 6.28 6.20 0.97
CA PRO A 59 7.16 5.78 -0.10
C PRO A 59 6.37 5.13 -1.25
N GLU A 60 6.58 5.67 -2.44
CA GLU A 60 5.97 5.19 -3.68
C GLU A 60 6.93 4.23 -4.39
N PHE A 61 6.40 3.09 -4.81
CA PHE A 61 7.16 2.07 -5.49
C PHE A 61 6.64 1.90 -6.92
N SER A 62 7.58 1.70 -7.84
CA SER A 62 7.30 1.24 -9.19
C SER A 62 6.86 -0.23 -9.19
N HIS A 63 6.33 -0.70 -10.32
CA HIS A 63 5.94 -2.09 -10.46
C HIS A 63 7.12 -3.06 -10.22
N GLU A 64 8.31 -2.73 -10.71
CA GLU A 64 9.50 -3.57 -10.55
C GLU A 64 9.96 -3.60 -9.08
N GLU A 65 10.06 -2.44 -8.44
CA GLU A 65 10.41 -2.29 -7.02
C GLU A 65 9.46 -3.08 -6.12
N ILE A 66 8.15 -2.95 -6.36
CA ILE A 66 7.17 -3.65 -5.51
C ILE A 66 7.24 -5.16 -5.69
N LEU A 67 7.60 -5.65 -6.87
CA LEU A 67 7.78 -7.08 -7.09
C LEU A 67 8.99 -7.61 -6.30
N ILE A 68 10.05 -6.81 -6.16
CA ILE A 68 11.21 -7.17 -5.34
C ILE A 68 10.79 -7.24 -3.86
N ILE A 69 10.07 -6.22 -3.36
CA ILE A 69 9.58 -6.20 -1.98
C ILE A 69 8.64 -7.39 -1.71
N LEU A 70 7.72 -7.66 -2.63
CA LEU A 70 6.76 -8.76 -2.52
C LEU A 70 7.40 -10.15 -2.62
N LYS A 71 8.63 -10.24 -3.15
CA LYS A 71 9.45 -11.44 -3.12
C LYS A 71 10.22 -11.59 -1.82
N GLY A 72 10.34 -10.52 -1.01
CA GLY A 72 11.03 -10.54 0.27
C GLY A 72 10.30 -11.33 1.36
N PRO A 73 11.00 -11.67 2.45
CA PRO A 73 10.49 -12.56 3.50
C PRO A 73 9.30 -11.98 4.25
N GLU A 74 9.10 -10.66 4.23
CA GLU A 74 7.96 -9.99 4.86
C GLU A 74 6.63 -10.25 4.12
N TRP A 75 6.69 -10.62 2.84
CA TRP A 75 5.52 -10.76 1.96
C TRP A 75 5.37 -12.16 1.36
N ASN A 76 6.44 -12.94 1.35
CA ASN A 76 6.46 -14.28 0.79
C ASN A 76 7.35 -15.21 1.62
N HIS A 77 6.80 -16.33 2.07
CA HIS A 77 7.54 -17.35 2.83
C HIS A 77 8.66 -18.04 2.02
N ARG A 78 8.69 -17.88 0.69
CA ARG A 78 9.68 -18.49 -0.22
C ARG A 78 10.79 -17.53 -0.67
N ALA A 79 10.99 -16.44 0.07
CA ALA A 79 12.03 -15.44 -0.17
C ALA A 79 13.43 -15.96 0.15
#